data_AF-A0A533NAD1-F1
#
_entry.id   AF-A0A533NAD1-F1
#
_cell.length_a   1.000
_cell.length_b   1.000
_cell.length_c   1.000
_cell.angle_alpha   90.00
_cell.angle_beta   90.00
_cell.angle_gamma   90.00
#
_symmetry.space_group_name_H-M   'P 1'
#
loop_
_entity.id
_entity.type
_entity.pdbx_description
1 polymer ?
#
loop_
_entity_poly.entity_id
_entity_poly.type
_entity_poly.pdbx_seq_one_letter_code
_entity_poly.pdbx_strand_id
1 'polypeptide(L)'
;MSQDKRFELMARANKIQICEMAKKILKDTNVDVVKKPIGGMIMIRFVDTAKNQAFNLGEVLITEAEVRIGDNTGYAMMMGMELEATLAGAILDAAVESGHPLSSEIIDLLRTEEKRLKNELQKMRSKVNTTKVDFEAMM
;
A
#
# COMPACT_ATOMS: atom_id res chain seq x y z
N MET A 1 -0.78 -11.45 9.23
CA MET A 1 -0.14 -10.26 8.65
C MET A 1 -0.85 -9.06 9.28
N SER A 2 -0.15 -8.06 9.80
CA SER A 2 -0.81 -6.88 10.41
C SER A 2 -1.49 -6.02 9.34
N GLN A 3 -2.50 -5.25 9.74
CA GLN A 3 -3.23 -4.34 8.85
C GLN A 3 -2.30 -3.29 8.22
N ASP A 4 -1.43 -2.66 9.02
CA ASP A 4 -0.43 -1.71 8.50
C ASP A 4 0.43 -2.31 7.40
N LYS A 5 0.83 -3.58 7.56
CA LYS A 5 1.65 -4.26 6.55
C LYS A 5 0.84 -4.55 5.29
N ARG A 6 -0.44 -4.89 5.42
CA ARG A 6 -1.33 -5.08 4.27
C ARG A 6 -1.47 -3.77 3.49
N PHE A 7 -1.68 -2.64 4.16
CA PHE A 7 -1.77 -1.33 3.51
C PHE A 7 -0.49 -0.97 2.75
N GLU A 8 0.67 -1.14 3.39
CA GLU A 8 1.97 -0.87 2.76
C GLU A 8 2.15 -1.71 1.47
N LEU A 9 1.79 -3.00 1.53
CA LEU A 9 1.94 -3.91 0.41
C LEU A 9 0.92 -3.64 -0.70
N MET A 10 -0.36 -3.44 -0.37
CA MET A 10 -1.41 -3.14 -1.35
C MET A 10 -1.11 -1.85 -2.12
N ALA A 11 -0.60 -0.81 -1.45
CA ALA A 11 -0.23 0.45 -2.10
C ALA A 11 0.91 0.33 -3.13
N ARG A 12 1.69 -0.76 -3.08
CA ARG A 12 2.87 -1.00 -3.92
C ARG A 12 2.76 -2.27 -4.79
N ALA A 13 1.71 -3.05 -4.57
CA ALA A 13 1.44 -4.28 -5.28
C ALA A 13 1.07 -4.01 -6.74
N ASN A 14 1.13 -5.07 -7.55
CA ASN A 14 0.58 -5.02 -8.89
C ASN A 14 -0.95 -4.78 -8.84
N LYS A 15 -1.37 -3.59 -9.29
CA LYS A 15 -2.76 -3.14 -9.29
C LYS A 15 -3.70 -4.09 -10.02
N ILE A 16 -3.25 -4.70 -11.12
CA ILE A 16 -4.06 -5.66 -11.90
C ILE A 16 -4.42 -6.86 -11.02
N GLN A 17 -3.46 -7.40 -10.28
CA GLN A 17 -3.70 -8.56 -9.41
C GLN A 17 -4.63 -8.22 -8.24
N ILE A 18 -4.50 -7.02 -7.66
CA ILE A 18 -5.39 -6.52 -6.61
C ILE A 18 -6.82 -6.39 -7.14
N CYS A 19 -7.01 -5.79 -8.31
CA CYS A 19 -8.33 -5.66 -8.95
C CYS A 19 -8.94 -7.02 -9.29
N GLU A 20 -8.18 -7.95 -9.86
CA GLU A 20 -8.67 -9.30 -10.17
C GLU A 20 -9.07 -10.08 -8.91
N MET A 21 -8.33 -9.92 -7.81
CA MET A 21 -8.71 -10.52 -6.53
C MET A 21 -10.01 -9.93 -5.98
N ALA A 22 -10.17 -8.61 -6.05
CA ALA A 22 -11.40 -7.94 -5.61
C ALA A 22 -12.61 -8.40 -6.44
N LYS A 23 -12.45 -8.59 -7.76
CA LYS A 23 -13.50 -9.14 -8.63
C LYS A 23 -13.94 -10.54 -8.22
N LYS A 24 -13.05 -11.37 -7.64
CA LYS A 24 -13.45 -12.70 -7.13
C LYS A 24 -14.38 -12.57 -5.92
N ILE A 25 -14.05 -11.69 -4.97
CA ILE A 25 -14.84 -11.43 -3.75
C ILE A 25 -16.21 -10.86 -4.12
N LEU A 26 -16.27 -9.95 -5.10
CA LEU A 26 -17.53 -9.34 -5.54
C LEU A 26 -18.53 -10.32 -6.19
N LYS A 27 -18.15 -11.57 -6.48
CA LYS A 27 -19.06 -12.56 -7.08
C LYS A 27 -20.03 -13.17 -6.07
N ASP A 28 -19.60 -13.33 -4.84
CA ASP A 28 -20.34 -14.05 -3.78
C ASP A 28 -20.54 -13.22 -2.52
N THR A 29 -19.92 -12.05 -2.44
CA THR A 29 -19.97 -11.19 -1.25
C THR A 29 -20.61 -9.85 -1.57
N ASN A 30 -21.61 -9.46 -0.78
CA ASN A 30 -22.14 -8.10 -0.81
C ASN A 30 -21.15 -7.15 -0.13
N VAL A 31 -20.71 -6.13 -0.86
CA VAL A 31 -19.78 -5.11 -0.39
C VAL A 31 -20.50 -3.77 -0.38
N ASP A 32 -20.61 -3.16 0.81
CA ASP A 32 -21.17 -1.83 0.95
C ASP A 32 -20.06 -0.79 0.87
N VAL A 33 -20.14 0.13 -0.10
CA VAL A 33 -19.16 1.20 -0.26
C VAL A 33 -19.50 2.34 0.70
N VAL A 34 -18.77 2.41 1.82
CA VAL A 34 -18.92 3.46 2.85
C VAL A 34 -18.40 4.79 2.33
N LYS A 35 -17.21 4.77 1.70
CA LYS A 35 -16.59 5.93 1.06
C LYS A 35 -16.12 5.53 -0.33
N LYS A 36 -16.75 6.11 -1.36
CA LYS A 36 -16.35 5.92 -2.75
C LYS A 36 -14.88 6.37 -2.93
N PRO A 37 -14.13 5.73 -3.85
CA PRO A 37 -12.77 6.14 -4.12
C PRO A 37 -12.74 7.61 -4.53
N ILE A 38 -12.03 8.43 -3.76
CA ILE A 38 -11.95 9.87 -3.96
C ILE A 38 -10.51 10.34 -3.88
N GLY A 39 -10.15 11.25 -4.80
CA GLY A 39 -8.85 11.91 -4.79
C GLY A 39 -8.78 12.94 -3.66
N GLY A 40 -7.64 12.99 -2.97
CA GLY A 40 -7.35 13.95 -1.92
C GLY A 40 -5.89 14.39 -1.96
N MET A 41 -5.54 15.39 -1.16
CA MET A 41 -4.15 15.82 -1.00
C MET A 41 -3.75 15.69 0.47
N ILE A 42 -2.56 15.14 0.70
CA ILE A 42 -1.97 15.02 2.05
C ILE A 42 -0.69 15.84 2.12
N MET A 43 -0.56 16.62 3.18
CA MET A 43 0.63 17.43 3.48
C MET A 43 1.80 16.53 3.91
N ILE A 44 2.90 16.56 3.18
CA ILE A 44 4.17 15.97 3.61
C ILE A 44 4.80 16.87 4.67
N ARG A 45 5.05 16.31 5.85
CA ARG A 45 5.86 16.96 6.90
C ARG A 45 7.27 16.41 6.88
N PHE A 46 8.25 17.31 6.89
CA PHE A 46 9.66 16.99 7.00
C PHE A 46 10.22 17.61 8.28
N VAL A 47 11.17 16.93 8.92
CA VAL A 47 11.91 17.44 10.07
C VAL A 47 13.34 17.74 9.62
N ASP A 48 13.71 19.02 9.65
CA ASP A 48 15.06 19.45 9.29
C ASP A 48 16.12 18.84 10.21
N THR A 49 17.23 18.36 9.64
CA THR A 49 18.33 17.75 10.40
C THR A 49 19.21 18.78 11.11
N ALA A 50 19.25 20.04 10.65
CA ALA A 50 20.08 21.07 11.28
C ALA A 50 19.42 21.64 12.55
N LYS A 51 18.13 21.96 12.49
CA LYS A 51 17.39 22.61 13.60
C LYS A 51 16.36 21.71 14.28
N ASN A 52 16.20 20.46 13.83
CA ASN A 52 15.18 19.52 14.33
C ASN A 52 13.76 20.11 14.34
N GLN A 53 13.45 20.95 13.36
CA GLN A 53 12.19 21.67 13.26
C GLN A 53 11.32 21.05 12.16
N ALA A 54 10.06 20.77 12.49
CA ALA A 54 9.08 20.29 11.52
C ALA A 54 8.61 21.44 10.60
N PHE A 55 8.54 21.17 9.30
CA PHE A 55 7.90 22.06 8.33
C PHE A 55 7.14 21.28 7.26
N ASN A 56 6.23 21.98 6.59
CA ASN A 56 5.42 21.43 5.50
C ASN A 56 6.23 21.49 4.19
N LEU A 57 6.64 20.34 3.67
CA LEU A 57 7.47 20.25 2.46
C LEU A 57 6.64 20.45 1.18
N GLY A 58 5.37 20.04 1.21
CA GLY A 58 4.46 20.10 0.06
C GLY A 58 3.30 19.12 0.22
N GLU A 59 2.53 18.93 -0.85
CA GLU A 59 1.35 18.06 -0.86
C GLU A 59 1.53 16.90 -1.83
N VAL A 60 0.92 15.75 -1.52
CA VAL A 60 0.86 14.57 -2.38
C VAL A 60 -0.58 14.23 -2.69
N LEU A 61 -0.87 14.04 -3.97
CA LEU A 61 -2.13 13.49 -4.43
C LEU A 61 -2.25 12.03 -3.98
N ILE A 62 -3.35 11.70 -3.33
CA ILE A 62 -3.72 10.36 -2.92
C ILE A 62 -5.12 10.04 -3.41
N THR A 63 -5.46 8.76 -3.38
CA THR A 63 -6.81 8.25 -3.49
C THR A 63 -7.09 7.42 -2.25
N GLU A 64 -8.27 7.58 -1.66
CA GLU A 64 -8.71 6.77 -0.53
C GLU A 64 -10.11 6.19 -0.77
N ALA A 65 -10.36 5.02 -0.19
CA ALA A 65 -11.66 4.34 -0.24
C ALA A 65 -11.90 3.56 1.05
N GLU A 66 -13.17 3.42 1.42
CA GLU A 66 -13.61 2.63 2.57
C GLU A 66 -14.83 1.80 2.19
N VAL A 67 -14.83 0.54 2.58
CA VAL A 67 -15.92 -0.41 2.31
C VAL A 67 -16.25 -1.22 3.55
N ARG A 68 -17.39 -1.91 3.52
CA ARG A 68 -17.86 -2.77 4.59
C ARG A 68 -18.32 -4.12 4.04
N ILE A 69 -17.95 -5.19 4.74
CA ILE A 69 -18.39 -6.57 4.50
C ILE A 69 -18.90 -7.13 5.82
N GLY A 70 -20.22 -7.32 5.93
CA GLY A 70 -20.87 -7.61 7.22
C GLY A 70 -20.63 -6.47 8.21
N ASP A 71 -20.10 -6.78 9.39
CA ASP A 71 -19.76 -5.79 10.41
C ASP A 71 -18.32 -5.25 10.31
N ASN A 72 -17.53 -5.72 9.34
CA ASN A 72 -16.11 -5.39 9.23
C ASN A 72 -15.87 -4.31 8.17
N THR A 73 -15.07 -3.32 8.51
CA THR A 73 -14.65 -2.23 7.62
C THR A 73 -13.28 -2.51 7.04
N GLY A 74 -13.11 -2.23 5.76
CA GLY A 74 -11.81 -2.22 5.09
C GLY A 74 -11.49 -0.85 4.54
N TYR A 75 -10.22 -0.50 4.58
CA TYR A 75 -9.72 0.79 4.11
C TYR A 75 -8.56 0.58 3.14
N ALA A 76 -8.41 1.51 2.20
CA ALA A 76 -7.18 1.62 1.44
C ALA A 76 -6.90 3.07 1.05
N MET A 77 -5.61 3.39 1.00
CA MET A 77 -5.11 4.66 0.49
C MET A 77 -3.91 4.38 -0.40
N MET A 78 -3.92 4.97 -1.59
CA MET A 78 -2.85 4.83 -2.58
C MET A 78 -2.38 6.21 -3.05
N MET A 79 -1.10 6.31 -3.38
CA MET A 79 -0.55 7.53 -3.98
C MET A 79 -1.01 7.69 -5.43
N GLY A 80 -1.35 8.91 -5.83
CA GLY A 80 -1.88 9.23 -7.15
C GLY A 80 -3.39 9.09 -7.25
N MET A 81 -3.90 9.03 -8.49
CA MET A 81 -5.33 8.95 -8.81
C MET A 81 -5.72 7.55 -9.28
N GLU A 82 -5.76 6.60 -8.33
CA GLU A 82 -5.87 5.17 -8.58
C GLU A 82 -7.20 4.62 -8.05
N LEU A 83 -8.31 5.11 -8.61
CA LEU A 83 -9.66 4.88 -8.08
C LEU A 83 -10.03 3.40 -7.95
N GLU A 84 -9.83 2.63 -9.04
CA GLU A 84 -10.20 1.21 -9.09
C GLU A 84 -9.33 0.37 -8.15
N ALA A 85 -8.02 0.56 -8.21
CA ALA A 85 -7.08 -0.18 -7.36
C ALA A 85 -7.26 0.15 -5.87
N THR A 86 -7.59 1.40 -5.54
CA THR A 86 -7.86 1.81 -4.15
C THR A 86 -9.13 1.15 -3.63
N LEU A 87 -10.21 1.15 -4.41
CA LEU A 87 -11.44 0.45 -4.02
C LEU A 87 -11.19 -1.06 -3.87
N ALA A 88 -10.47 -1.66 -4.81
CA ALA A 88 -10.09 -3.08 -4.74
C ALA A 88 -9.25 -3.39 -3.48
N GLY A 89 -8.30 -2.51 -3.12
CA GLY A 89 -7.53 -2.62 -1.89
C GLY A 89 -8.42 -2.59 -0.64
N ALA A 90 -9.40 -1.68 -0.58
CA ALA A 90 -10.33 -1.60 0.55
C ALA A 90 -11.19 -2.86 0.66
N ILE A 91 -11.62 -3.45 -0.47
CA ILE A 91 -12.34 -4.73 -0.51
C ILE A 91 -11.48 -5.87 0.02
N LEU A 92 -10.22 -5.95 -0.41
CA LEU A 92 -9.29 -6.97 0.07
C LEU A 92 -9.04 -6.84 1.57
N ASP A 93 -8.90 -5.61 2.08
CA ASP A 93 -8.74 -5.36 3.50
C ASP A 93 -9.97 -5.83 4.29
N ALA A 94 -11.18 -5.42 3.87
CA ALA A 94 -12.43 -5.83 4.49
C ALA A 94 -12.62 -7.35 4.47
N ALA A 95 -12.24 -8.01 3.38
CA ALA A 95 -12.32 -9.46 3.25
C ALA A 95 -11.34 -10.20 4.16
N VAL A 96 -10.16 -9.63 4.42
CA VAL A 96 -9.22 -10.19 5.40
C VAL A 96 -9.76 -10.00 6.82
N GLU A 97 -10.29 -8.82 7.15
CA GLU A 97 -10.84 -8.55 8.48
C GLU A 97 -12.11 -9.36 8.78
N SER A 98 -12.96 -9.62 7.78
CA SER A 98 -14.17 -10.43 7.93
C SER A 98 -13.93 -11.94 7.98
N GLY A 99 -12.68 -12.40 7.77
CA GLY A 99 -12.37 -13.83 7.71
C GLY A 99 -12.94 -14.53 6.47
N HIS A 100 -13.06 -13.82 5.35
CA HIS A 100 -13.56 -14.35 4.08
C HIS A 100 -12.80 -15.62 3.63
N PRO A 101 -13.42 -16.57 2.92
CA PRO A 101 -12.74 -17.77 2.43
C PRO A 101 -11.48 -17.50 1.59
N LEU A 102 -11.43 -16.35 0.91
CA LEU A 102 -10.27 -15.92 0.11
C LEU A 102 -9.18 -15.20 0.91
N SER A 103 -9.33 -14.98 2.22
CA SER A 103 -8.34 -14.24 3.02
C SER A 103 -6.94 -14.86 2.94
N SER A 104 -6.81 -16.19 2.89
CA SER A 104 -5.52 -16.85 2.72
C SER A 104 -4.89 -16.56 1.36
N GLU A 105 -5.68 -16.59 0.28
CA GLU A 105 -5.21 -16.28 -1.09
C GLU A 105 -4.76 -14.82 -1.18
N ILE A 106 -5.46 -13.89 -0.53
CA ILE A 106 -5.08 -12.48 -0.43
C ILE A 106 -3.72 -12.35 0.31
N ILE A 107 -3.57 -13.01 1.45
CA ILE A 107 -2.33 -12.96 2.24
C ILE A 107 -1.14 -13.52 1.44
N ASP A 108 -1.35 -14.61 0.69
CA ASP A 108 -0.30 -15.22 -0.12
C ASP A 108 0.05 -14.39 -1.37
N LEU A 109 -0.93 -13.73 -1.98
CA LEU A 109 -0.70 -12.71 -3.00
C LEU A 109 0.20 -11.58 -2.44
N LEU A 110 -0.14 -11.02 -1.28
CA LEU A 110 0.64 -9.94 -0.66
C LEU A 110 2.04 -10.38 -0.25
N ARG A 111 2.22 -11.63 0.20
CA ARG A 111 3.55 -12.21 0.47
C ARG A 111 4.39 -12.34 -0.80
N THR A 112 3.76 -12.69 -1.92
CA THR A 112 4.44 -12.80 -3.21
C THR A 112 4.91 -11.42 -3.67
N GLU A 113 4.05 -10.41 -3.55
CA GLU A 113 4.39 -9.02 -3.86
C GLU A 113 5.48 -8.48 -2.91
N GLU A 114 5.45 -8.83 -1.63
CA GLU A 114 6.51 -8.47 -0.69
C GLU A 114 7.88 -9.01 -1.14
N LYS A 115 7.95 -10.27 -1.58
CA LYS A 115 9.18 -10.87 -2.12
C LYS A 115 9.65 -10.15 -3.38
N ARG A 116 8.72 -9.82 -4.29
CA ARG A 116 9.03 -9.05 -5.51
C ARG A 116 9.65 -7.69 -5.16
N LEU A 117 9.01 -6.94 -4.27
CA LEU A 117 9.46 -5.61 -3.83
C LEU A 117 10.83 -5.67 -3.12
N LYS A 118 11.06 -6.68 -2.28
CA LYS A 118 12.37 -6.89 -1.64
C LYS A 118 13.47 -7.16 -2.67
N ASN A 119 13.20 -8.00 -3.66
CA ASN A 119 14.15 -8.32 -4.72
C ASN A 119 14.48 -7.09 -5.60
N GLU A 120 13.48 -6.27 -5.93
CA GLU A 120 13.67 -5.00 -6.66
C GLU A 120 14.53 -4.02 -5.87
N LEU A 121 14.25 -3.87 -4.57
CA LEU A 121 15.04 -3.01 -3.69
C LEU A 121 16.50 -3.50 -3.59
N GLN A 122 16.72 -4.81 -3.50
CA GLN A 122 18.07 -5.38 -3.46
C GLN A 122 18.84 -5.11 -4.76
N LYS A 123 18.19 -5.27 -5.93
CA LYS A 123 18.78 -4.96 -7.24
C LYS A 123 19.10 -3.47 -7.39
N MET A 124 18.27 -2.59 -6.85
CA MET A 124 18.58 -1.15 -6.84
C MET A 124 19.77 -0.85 -5.94
N ARG A 125 19.81 -1.43 -4.73
CA ARG A 125 20.94 -1.26 -3.79
C ARG A 125 22.26 -1.73 -4.38
N SER A 126 22.28 -2.87 -5.07
CA SER A 126 23.50 -3.36 -5.71
C SER A 126 24.02 -2.41 -6.79
N LYS A 127 23.12 -1.75 -7.55
CA LYS A 127 23.50 -0.72 -8.53
C LYS A 127 24.02 0.56 -7.88
N VAL A 128 23.40 1.01 -6.79
CA VAL A 128 23.87 2.21 -6.09
C VAL A 128 25.22 1.98 -5.40
N ASN A 129 25.47 0.77 -4.89
CA ASN A 129 26.74 0.44 -4.25
C ASN A 129 27.95 0.56 -5.19
N THR A 130 27.77 0.46 -6.51
CA THR A 130 28.88 0.67 -7.47
C THR A 130 29.36 2.12 -7.52
N THR A 131 28.60 3.07 -6.98
CA THR A 131 28.99 4.48 -6.87
C THR A 131 29.49 4.86 -5.47
N LYS A 132 29.69 3.86 -4.58
CA LYS A 132 30.22 4.10 -3.24
C LYS A 132 31.72 4.37 -3.31
N VAL A 133 32.16 5.48 -2.73
CA VAL A 133 33.58 5.78 -2.53
C VAL A 133 33.95 5.36 -1.11
N ASP A 134 34.98 4.52 -0.99
CA ASP A 134 35.57 4.17 0.30
C ASP A 134 36.73 5.12 0.60
N PHE A 135 36.65 5.80 1.74
CA PHE A 135 37.73 6.65 2.25
C PHE A 135 38.45 5.90 3.36
N GLU A 136 39.77 5.73 3.24
CA GLU A 136 40.63 5.32 4.34
C GLU A 136 41.13 6.57 5.05
N ALA A 137 40.88 6.66 6.37
CA ALA A 137 41.52 7.66 7.20
C ALA A 137 42.94 7.19 7.50
N MET A 138 43.94 7.77 6.84
CA MET A 138 45.33 7.62 7.23
C MET A 138 45.53 8.36 8.56
N MET A 139 45.71 7.61 9.65
CA MET A 139 46.32 8.09 10.89
C MET A 139 47.80 7.75 10.89
#